data_AF-A0A3S0CQC3-F1
#
_entry.id   AF-A0A3S0CQC3-F1
#
_cell.length_a   1.000
_cell.length_b   1.000
_cell.length_c   1.000
_cell.angle_alpha   90.00
_cell.angle_beta   90.00
_cell.angle_gamma   90.00
#
_symmetry.space_group_name_H-M   'P 1'
#
loop_
_entity.id
_entity.type
_entity.pdbx_description
1 polymer ?
#
loop_
_entity_poly.entity_id
_entity_poly.type
_entity_poly.pdbx_seq_one_letter_code
_entity_poly.pdbx_strand_id
1 'polypeptide(L)' 'MPAPELTESECRRCGTLIAGLDGRYACGVCGWVNDHSEGHRRLPRADEDPDLPRPGRRPPKLPPGPDEAPA' A
#
# COMPACT_ATOMS: atom_id res chain seq x y z
N MET A 1 6.68 -0.71 -16.53
CA MET A 1 6.88 -1.82 -15.57
C MET A 1 5.99 -2.98 -16.00
N PRO A 2 6.41 -4.25 -15.81
CA PRO A 2 5.55 -5.41 -16.09
C PRO A 2 4.29 -5.38 -15.22
N ALA A 3 3.21 -6.00 -15.69
CA ALA A 3 1.99 -6.14 -14.92
C ALA A 3 2.25 -6.92 -13.59
N PRO A 4 1.49 -6.62 -12.52
CA PRO A 4 1.49 -7.45 -11.31
C PRO A 4 0.95 -8.86 -11.60
N GLU A 5 1.49 -9.85 -10.91
CA GLU A 5 0.99 -11.22 -10.92
C GLU A 5 -0.14 -11.37 -9.88
N LEU A 6 -1.21 -12.09 -10.26
CA LEU A 6 -2.25 -12.50 -9.31
C LEU A 6 -1.81 -13.79 -8.61
N THR A 7 -1.70 -13.75 -7.28
CA THR A 7 -1.25 -14.86 -6.44
C THR A 7 -2.33 -15.25 -5.42
N GLU A 8 -2.36 -16.50 -4.97
CA GLU A 8 -3.35 -17.00 -4.01
C GLU A 8 -2.68 -17.62 -2.77
N SER A 9 -3.30 -17.46 -1.59
CA SER A 9 -2.81 -18.04 -0.33
C SER A 9 -3.92 -18.11 0.72
N GLU A 10 -3.71 -18.85 1.81
CA GLU A 10 -4.59 -18.85 2.98
C GLU A 10 -4.27 -17.68 3.93
N CYS A 11 -5.30 -17.04 4.46
CA CYS A 11 -5.14 -16.01 5.48
C CYS A 11 -4.54 -16.61 6.74
N ARG A 12 -3.38 -16.10 7.17
CA ARG A 12 -2.68 -16.59 8.37
C ARG A 12 -3.44 -16.36 9.69
N ARG A 13 -4.50 -15.56 9.67
CA ARG A 13 -5.34 -15.28 10.84
C ARG A 13 -6.61 -16.12 10.89
N CYS A 14 -7.34 -16.25 9.78
CA CYS A 14 -8.66 -16.91 9.78
C CYS A 14 -8.77 -18.09 8.78
N GLY A 15 -7.70 -18.43 8.06
CA GLY A 15 -7.66 -19.56 7.13
C GLY A 15 -8.41 -19.35 5.80
N THR A 16 -9.07 -18.21 5.60
CA THR A 16 -9.78 -17.93 4.35
C THR A 16 -8.82 -17.87 3.16
N LEU A 17 -9.16 -18.53 2.05
CA LEU A 17 -8.45 -18.39 0.78
C LEU A 17 -8.59 -16.95 0.25
N ILE A 18 -7.46 -16.31 -0.03
CA ILE A 18 -7.40 -14.92 -0.48
C ILE A 18 -6.47 -14.80 -1.70
N ALA A 19 -6.88 -13.94 -2.63
CA ALA A 19 -6.02 -13.51 -3.73
C ALA A 19 -5.25 -12.23 -3.33
N GLY A 20 -4.10 -12.03 -3.94
CA GLY A 20 -3.18 -10.93 -3.72
C GLY A 20 -2.41 -10.57 -4.99
N LEU A 21 -1.63 -9.49 -4.92
CA LEU A 21 -0.77 -9.05 -6.03
C LEU A 21 0.69 -9.20 -5.65
N ASP A 22 1.46 -9.89 -6.49
CA ASP A 22 2.90 -10.14 -6.28
C ASP A 22 3.18 -10.66 -4.84
N GLY A 23 2.37 -11.57 -4.30
CA GLY A 23 2.53 -12.11 -2.94
C GLY A 23 2.14 -11.16 -1.80
N ARG A 24 1.40 -10.08 -2.09
CA ARG A 24 0.88 -9.13 -1.10
C ARG A 24 -0.60 -9.38 -0.89
N TYR A 25 -0.97 -9.66 0.35
CA TYR A 25 -2.28 -10.18 0.71
C TYR A 25 -2.97 -9.27 1.71
N ALA A 26 -4.25 -9.00 1.46
CA ALA A 26 -5.14 -8.33 2.40
C ALA A 26 -6.43 -9.15 2.51
N CYS A 27 -6.74 -9.61 3.71
CA CYS A 27 -7.93 -10.42 3.96
C CYS A 27 -9.15 -9.51 4.17
N GLY A 28 -10.06 -9.50 3.21
CA GLY A 28 -11.34 -8.78 3.32
C GLY A 28 -12.28 -9.30 4.41
N VAL A 29 -12.02 -10.47 5.00
CA VAL A 29 -12.87 -11.07 6.04
C VAL A 29 -12.47 -10.64 7.44
N CYS A 30 -11.18 -10.73 7.79
CA CYS A 30 -10.69 -10.47 9.15
C CYS A 30 -9.72 -9.28 9.28
N GLY A 31 -9.48 -8.57 8.17
CA GLY A 31 -8.62 -7.38 8.12
C GLY A 31 -7.12 -7.66 8.26
N TRP A 32 -6.70 -8.92 8.26
CA TRP A 32 -5.28 -9.26 8.29
C TRP A 32 -4.59 -8.85 6.99
N VAL A 33 -3.39 -8.28 7.10
CA VAL A 33 -2.50 -7.96 5.98
C VAL A 33 -1.13 -8.53 6.32
N ASN A 34 -0.43 -9.12 5.33
CA ASN A 34 0.95 -9.58 5.54
C ASN A 34 1.93 -8.41 5.63
N ASP A 35 3.15 -8.66 6.12
CA ASP A 35 4.16 -7.61 6.10
C ASP A 35 4.55 -7.27 4.66
N HIS A 36 4.73 -5.98 4.41
CA HIS A 36 5.06 -5.45 3.10
C HIS A 36 6.41 -5.96 2.53
N SER A 37 7.32 -6.45 3.35
CA SER A 37 8.56 -7.05 2.85
C SER A 37 8.36 -8.45 2.28
N GLU A 38 7.22 -9.10 2.56
CA GLU A 38 6.96 -10.49 2.15
C GLU A 38 6.48 -10.63 0.69
N GLY A 39 6.21 -9.53 -0.01
CA GLY A 39 5.84 -9.56 -1.42
C GLY A 39 6.97 -10.09 -2.32
N HIS A 40 6.62 -10.84 -3.36
CA HIS A 40 7.55 -11.43 -4.32
C HIS A 40 8.29 -10.38 -5.14
N ARG A 41 7.65 -9.22 -5.36
CA ARG A 41 8.27 -8.06 -6.03
C ARG A 41 8.72 -7.03 -5.00
N ARG A 42 9.95 -6.56 -5.19
CA ARG A 42 10.54 -5.43 -4.48
C ARG A 42 9.64 -4.20 -4.61
N LEU A 43 9.41 -3.49 -3.49
CA LEU A 43 8.74 -2.19 -3.53
C LEU A 43 9.59 -1.13 -4.25
N PRO A 44 8.96 -0.19 -4.99
CA PRO A 44 9.64 0.99 -5.51
C PRO A 44 10.39 1.74 -4.40
N ARG A 45 11.54 2.32 -4.73
CA ARG A 45 12.25 3.29 -3.89
C ARG A 45 11.56 4.64 -3.97
N ALA A 46 11.91 5.51 -3.04
CA ALA A 46 11.48 6.91 -3.06
C ALA A 46 11.90 7.62 -4.35
N ASP A 47 13.10 7.39 -4.90
CA ASP A 47 13.56 8.02 -6.15
C ASP A 47 12.83 7.50 -7.40
N GLU A 48 12.14 6.37 -7.29
CA GLU A 48 11.31 5.79 -8.34
C GLU A 48 9.85 6.29 -8.29
N ASP A 49 9.48 7.04 -7.24
CA ASP A 49 8.13 7.57 -7.04
C ASP A 49 7.90 8.82 -7.92
N PRO A 50 6.96 8.79 -8.88
CA PRO A 50 6.66 9.93 -9.76
C PRO A 50 6.10 11.14 -9.00
N ASP A 51 5.49 10.91 -7.83
CA ASP A 51 4.91 11.94 -6.98
C ASP A 51 5.90 12.46 -5.93
N LEU A 52 7.14 11.96 -5.92
CA LEU A 52 8.17 12.41 -4.98
C LEU A 52 8.40 13.93 -5.12
N PRO A 53 8.28 14.71 -4.02
CA PRO A 53 8.55 16.14 -4.07
C PRO A 53 10.01 16.39 -4.43
N ARG A 54 10.23 17.07 -5.57
CA ARG A 54 11.57 17.44 -6.02
C ARG A 54 12.22 18.41 -5.03
N PRO A 55 13.53 18.25 -4.70
CA PRO A 55 14.26 19.20 -3.87
C PRO A 55 14.09 20.62 -4.43
N GLY A 56 13.64 21.56 -3.58
CA GLY A 56 13.45 22.98 -3.95
C GLY A 56 12.05 23.39 -4.39
N ARG A 57 11.09 22.46 -4.53
CA ARG A 57 9.66 22.82 -4.64
C ARG A 57 9.03 22.84 -3.26
N ARG A 58 8.47 23.99 -2.87
CA ARG A 58 7.64 24.09 -1.66
C ARG A 58 6.43 23.16 -1.85
N PRO A 59 6.11 22.27 -0.91
CA PRO A 59 4.91 21.46 -1.03
C PRO A 59 3.68 22.38 -1.16
N PRO A 60 2.68 22.01 -1.97
CA PRO A 60 1.42 22.72 -1.97
C PRO A 60 0.86 22.73 -0.54
N LYS A 61 0.27 23.86 -0.11
CA LYS A 61 -0.44 23.90 1.17
C LYS A 61 -1.56 22.87 1.10
N LEU A 62 -1.50 21.83 1.94
CA LEU A 62 -2.64 20.96 2.15
C LEU A 62 -3.81 21.83 2.67
N PRO A 63 -5.05 21.60 2.22
CA PRO A 63 -6.21 22.19 2.89
C PRO A 63 -6.24 21.75 4.36
N PRO A 64 -6.82 22.57 5.26
CA PRO A 64 -6.99 22.20 6.65
C PRO A 64 -7.79 20.89 6.76
N GLY A 65 -7.39 20.04 7.71
CA GLY A 65 -8.06 18.76 7.97
C GLY A 65 -9.44 18.97 8.59
N PRO A 66 -10.30 17.93 8.59
CA PRO A 66 -11.66 18.00 9.13
C PRO A 66 -11.71 18.33 10.63
N ASP A 67 -10.60 18.19 11.34
CA ASP A 67 -10.46 18.50 12.77
C ASP A 67 -10.22 20.01 13.05
N GLU A 68 -10.09 20.83 12.01
CA GLU A 68 -9.84 22.28 12.08
C GLU A 68 -11.09 23.12 11.73
N ALA A 69 -12.29 22.56 11.94
CA ALA A 69 -13.53 23.33 11.91
C ALA A 69 -13.77 23.94 13.31
N PRO A 70 -13.97 25.27 13.44
CA PRO A 70 -14.35 25.86 14.72
C PRO A 70 -15.77 25.40 15.11
N ALA A 71 -15.95 25.14 16.40
CA ALA A 71 -17.23 24.79 17.04
C ALA A 71 -18.25 25.94 16.96
#